data_AF-A0A7S2WWM7-F1
#
_entry.id   AF-A0A7S2WWM7-F1
#
_cell.length_a   1.000
_cell.length_b   1.000
_cell.length_c   1.000
_cell.angle_alpha   90.00
_cell.angle_beta   90.00
_cell.angle_gamma   90.00
#
_symmetry.space_group_name_H-M   'P 1'
#
loop_
_entity.id
_entity.type
_entity.pdbx_description
1 polymer ?
#
loop_
_entity_poly.entity_id
_entity_poly.type
_entity_poly.pdbx_seq_one_letter_code
_entity_poly.pdbx_strand_id
1 'polypeptide(L)'
;MEENVAASEAAFFEEKEEALELLERISVGGGGAGEVETADLDAIRLDVARFVKIIEKYQEQSTLLDPHLERMMAPLTGRAGAIIRGFHGRHLAQREDGGEAFPFQCAREPQLHCIFQIVYQLCRCRGQKCVAKFFSHEVSDLEPTLFMLQSQDRHDHGSWETRYGLLLWLSMLVMVPFDIYTIDSSVGGGDLVPASSSPPPGSSASLVSSIVTICRDFLRDSGPTRDAAAICLASLLTRPDMETVTLKEFLGLAEEILSQPGAMQEAGTQIFEVTGVLMTLAAVFKKGHRDRLLAVA
;
A
#
# COMPACT_ATOMS: atom_id res chain seq x y z
N MET A 1 -11.95 46.25 -29.70
CA MET A 1 -12.73 45.00 -29.76
C MET A 1 -11.75 43.89 -29.44
N GLU A 2 -11.46 43.77 -28.15
CA GLU A 2 -10.77 42.63 -27.57
C GLU A 2 -11.85 41.58 -27.34
N GLU A 3 -11.80 40.47 -28.07
CA GLU A 3 -12.65 39.32 -27.77
C GLU A 3 -11.92 38.03 -28.15
N ASN A 4 -11.66 37.22 -27.11
CA ASN A 4 -11.35 35.80 -27.09
C ASN A 4 -10.01 35.30 -27.66
N VAL A 5 -8.97 35.40 -26.83
CA VAL A 5 -7.77 34.51 -26.87
C VAL A 5 -7.80 33.42 -25.77
N ALA A 6 -8.81 33.39 -24.90
CA ALA A 6 -8.79 32.57 -23.68
C ALA A 6 -9.28 31.11 -23.82
N ALA A 7 -8.92 30.38 -24.88
CA ALA A 7 -9.40 29.00 -25.09
C ALA A 7 -8.35 27.96 -25.48
N SER A 8 -7.04 28.27 -25.50
CA SER A 8 -6.04 27.33 -26.07
C SER A 8 -4.79 27.02 -25.24
N GLU A 9 -4.59 27.54 -24.03
CA GLU A 9 -3.27 27.40 -23.36
C GLU A 9 -3.09 26.12 -22.52
N ALA A 10 -4.15 25.44 -22.06
CA ALA A 10 -3.99 24.22 -21.25
C ALA A 10 -3.97 22.91 -22.06
N ALA A 11 -3.30 22.85 -23.21
CA ALA A 11 -3.19 21.63 -24.01
C ALA A 11 -1.98 20.74 -23.65
N PHE A 12 -1.09 21.22 -22.78
CA PHE A 12 0.19 20.58 -22.49
C PHE A 12 0.53 20.67 -21.00
N PHE A 13 1.30 19.71 -20.50
CA PHE A 13 1.88 19.77 -19.16
C PHE A 13 3.07 20.74 -19.18
N GLU A 14 2.82 22.02 -18.89
CA GLU A 14 3.80 23.11 -19.03
C GLU A 14 5.02 22.90 -18.11
N GLU A 15 4.79 22.61 -16.83
CA GLU A 15 5.86 22.42 -15.83
C GLU A 15 6.42 20.99 -15.81
N LYS A 16 6.30 20.25 -16.91
CA LYS A 16 6.77 18.85 -17.01
C LYS A 16 8.25 18.70 -16.66
N GLU A 17 9.11 19.54 -17.22
CA GLU A 17 10.56 19.44 -17.00
C GLU A 17 10.89 19.73 -15.54
N GLU A 18 10.32 20.79 -14.97
CA GLU A 18 10.44 21.13 -13.55
C GLU A 18 9.96 19.98 -12.66
N ALA A 19 8.79 19.38 -12.96
CA ALA A 19 8.25 18.27 -12.21
C ALA A 19 9.15 17.03 -12.26
N LEU A 20 9.72 16.70 -13.42
CA LEU A 20 10.63 15.55 -13.55
C LEU A 20 11.96 15.79 -12.84
N GLU A 21 12.52 17.00 -12.91
CA GLU A 21 13.74 17.37 -12.18
C GLU A 21 13.54 17.29 -10.66
N LEU A 22 12.39 17.77 -10.16
CA LEU A 22 12.02 17.64 -8.75
C LEU A 22 11.99 16.17 -8.30
N LEU A 23 11.36 15.31 -9.10
CA LEU A 23 11.28 13.87 -8.81
C LEU A 23 12.65 13.20 -8.85
N GLU A 24 13.52 13.59 -9.77
CA GLU A 24 14.89 13.09 -9.84
C GLU A 24 15.66 13.45 -8.56
N ARG A 25 15.61 14.72 -8.12
CA ARG A 25 16.23 15.16 -6.85
C ARG A 25 15.71 14.40 -5.64
N ILE A 26 14.40 14.19 -5.55
CA ILE A 26 13.77 13.44 -4.45
C ILE A 26 14.19 11.96 -4.47
N SER A 27 14.32 11.37 -5.66
CA SER A 27 14.70 9.96 -5.82
C SER A 27 16.19 9.71 -5.57
N VAL A 28 17.07 10.66 -5.92
CA VAL A 28 18.52 10.54 -5.80
C VAL A 28 19.02 11.04 -4.44
N GLY A 29 18.35 12.02 -3.83
CA GLY A 29 18.76 12.76 -2.62
C GLY A 29 18.86 11.97 -1.31
N GLY A 30 19.00 10.65 -1.36
CA GLY A 30 19.28 9.83 -0.17
C GLY A 30 20.27 8.69 -0.46
N GLY A 31 21.11 8.81 -1.49
CA GLY A 31 22.04 7.79 -1.94
C GLY A 31 23.18 7.49 -0.97
N GLY A 32 22.89 6.85 0.17
CA GLY A 32 23.87 6.29 1.08
C GLY A 32 23.19 5.71 2.32
N ALA A 33 23.62 4.53 2.78
CA ALA A 33 23.14 3.87 4.00
C ALA A 33 23.61 4.58 5.30
N GLY A 34 23.68 5.91 5.28
CA GLY A 34 23.99 6.76 6.42
C GLY A 34 22.92 7.85 6.53
N GLU A 35 22.59 8.20 7.76
CA GLU A 35 21.63 9.23 8.18
C GLU A 35 21.49 10.34 7.12
N VAL A 36 20.29 10.44 6.51
CA VAL A 36 19.96 11.59 5.65
C VAL A 36 20.18 12.83 6.49
N GLU A 37 21.12 13.68 6.10
CA GLU A 37 21.37 14.93 6.83
C GLU A 37 20.06 15.71 6.90
N THR A 38 19.78 16.33 8.04
CA THR A 38 18.51 17.05 8.26
C THR A 38 18.26 18.12 7.19
N ALA A 39 19.33 18.73 6.68
CA ALA A 39 19.29 19.69 5.58
C ALA A 39 18.83 19.07 4.25
N ASP A 40 19.28 17.86 3.93
CA ASP A 40 18.86 17.13 2.72
C ASP A 40 17.38 16.76 2.80
N LEU A 41 16.92 16.37 3.99
CA LEU A 41 15.51 16.04 4.20
C LEU A 41 14.59 17.27 4.07
N ASP A 42 15.01 18.43 4.58
CA ASP A 42 14.24 19.66 4.44
C ASP A 42 14.21 20.15 2.98
N ALA A 43 15.28 19.95 2.22
CA ALA A 43 15.30 20.19 0.78
C ALA A 43 14.31 19.26 0.04
N ILE A 44 14.30 17.96 0.37
CA ILE A 44 13.34 16.98 -0.19
C ILE A 44 11.90 17.41 0.12
N ARG A 45 11.61 17.84 1.36
CA ARG A 45 10.27 18.32 1.74
C ARG A 45 9.84 19.55 0.95
N LEU A 46 10.77 20.47 0.69
CA LEU A 46 10.49 21.64 -0.15
C LEU A 46 10.18 21.25 -1.59
N ASP A 47 10.96 20.31 -2.15
CA ASP A 47 10.75 19.77 -3.49
C ASP A 47 9.40 19.04 -3.59
N VAL A 48 9.03 18.24 -2.59
CA VAL A 48 7.70 17.61 -2.48
C VAL A 48 6.61 18.69 -2.49
N ALA A 49 6.71 19.70 -1.62
CA ALA A 49 5.71 20.77 -1.53
C ALA A 49 5.57 21.55 -2.85
N ARG A 50 6.67 21.75 -3.58
CA ARG A 50 6.65 22.38 -4.90
C ARG A 50 5.97 21.47 -5.93
N PHE A 51 6.30 20.19 -5.93
CA PHE A 51 5.69 19.20 -6.82
C PHE A 51 4.18 19.09 -6.60
N VAL A 52 3.71 19.04 -5.34
CA VAL A 52 2.28 19.01 -5.01
C VAL A 52 1.56 20.21 -5.63
N LYS A 53 2.12 21.42 -5.49
CA LYS A 53 1.54 22.64 -6.07
C LYS A 53 1.45 22.60 -7.59
N ILE A 54 2.39 21.95 -8.27
CA ILE A 54 2.35 21.77 -9.73
C ILE A 54 1.18 20.84 -10.08
N ILE A 55 1.11 19.67 -9.45
CA ILE A 55 0.10 18.64 -9.77
C ILE A 55 -1.33 19.10 -9.43
N GLU A 56 -1.51 19.90 -8.38
CA GLU A 56 -2.82 20.49 -8.02
C GLU A 56 -3.42 21.35 -9.14
N LYS A 57 -2.60 22.00 -9.99
CA LYS A 57 -3.09 22.78 -11.14
C LYS A 57 -3.79 21.92 -12.19
N TYR A 58 -3.39 20.66 -12.30
CA TYR A 58 -3.90 19.72 -13.31
C TYR A 58 -5.05 18.87 -12.80
N GLN A 59 -5.62 19.17 -11.62
CA GLN A 59 -6.70 18.39 -11.03
C GLN A 59 -7.97 18.36 -11.90
N GLU A 60 -8.33 19.49 -12.52
CA GLU A 60 -9.49 19.60 -13.43
C GLU A 60 -9.25 18.92 -14.79
N GLN A 61 -7.99 18.77 -15.21
CA GLN A 61 -7.59 18.18 -16.49
C GLN A 61 -6.52 17.10 -16.31
N SER A 62 -6.81 16.11 -15.45
CA SER A 62 -5.83 15.10 -15.05
C SER A 62 -5.33 14.19 -16.18
N THR A 63 -6.06 14.14 -17.31
CA THR A 63 -5.66 13.37 -18.50
C THR A 63 -4.38 13.90 -19.15
N LEU A 64 -4.02 15.16 -18.93
CA LEU A 64 -2.76 15.74 -19.42
C LEU A 64 -1.52 15.07 -18.79
N LEU A 65 -1.68 14.46 -17.62
CA LEU A 65 -0.59 13.78 -16.91
C LEU A 65 -0.32 12.36 -17.46
N ASP A 66 -1.30 11.74 -18.13
CA ASP A 66 -1.25 10.32 -18.53
C ASP A 66 0.00 9.92 -19.32
N PRO A 67 0.48 10.70 -20.30
CA PRO A 67 1.71 10.39 -21.04
C PRO A 67 2.98 10.48 -20.20
N HIS A 68 2.90 11.07 -19.01
CA HIS A 68 4.04 11.38 -18.14
C HIS A 68 4.03 10.58 -16.83
N LEU A 69 2.90 9.98 -16.44
CA LEU A 69 2.77 9.20 -15.20
C LEU A 69 3.83 8.10 -15.08
N GLU A 70 4.11 7.37 -16.15
CA GLU A 70 5.12 6.29 -16.11
C GLU A 70 6.51 6.85 -15.78
N ARG A 71 6.89 7.94 -16.44
CA ARG A 71 8.18 8.62 -16.21
C ARG A 71 8.29 9.22 -14.82
N MET A 72 7.17 9.67 -14.26
CA MET A 72 7.12 10.23 -12.91
C MET A 72 7.16 9.12 -11.85
N MET A 73 6.46 8.00 -12.08
CA MET A 73 6.36 6.89 -11.14
C MET A 73 7.61 6.01 -11.11
N ALA A 74 8.27 5.78 -12.26
CA ALA A 74 9.45 4.92 -12.35
C ALA A 74 10.55 5.24 -11.32
N PRO A 75 11.04 6.50 -11.19
CA PRO A 75 12.06 6.84 -10.19
C PRO A 75 11.55 6.70 -8.75
N LEU A 76 10.27 7.03 -8.50
CA LEU A 76 9.66 6.93 -7.18
C LEU A 76 9.54 5.48 -6.71
N THR A 77 8.98 4.61 -7.55
CA THR A 77 8.82 3.19 -7.26
C THR A 77 10.17 2.51 -7.12
N GLY A 78 11.14 2.83 -7.99
CA GLY A 78 12.49 2.29 -7.91
C GLY A 78 13.18 2.67 -6.59
N ARG A 79 13.11 3.94 -6.19
CA ARG A 79 13.71 4.41 -4.94
C ARG A 79 13.00 3.85 -3.71
N ALA A 80 11.66 3.88 -3.69
CA ALA A 80 10.88 3.31 -2.59
C ALA A 80 11.17 1.80 -2.43
N GLY A 81 11.29 1.06 -3.54
CA GLY A 81 11.63 -0.35 -3.53
C GLY A 81 13.02 -0.61 -2.96
N ALA A 82 14.02 0.19 -3.34
CA ALA A 82 15.37 0.10 -2.79
C ALA A 82 15.40 0.34 -1.28
N ILE A 83 14.64 1.32 -0.79
CA ILE A 83 14.51 1.62 0.64
C ILE A 83 13.86 0.45 1.39
N ILE A 84 12.73 -0.06 0.89
CA ILE A 84 11.98 -1.17 1.49
C ILE A 84 12.83 -2.44 1.55
N ARG A 85 13.48 -2.81 0.44
CA ARG A 85 14.38 -3.97 0.37
C ARG A 85 15.59 -3.79 1.30
N GLY A 86 16.18 -2.60 1.35
CA GLY A 86 17.29 -2.29 2.25
C GLY A 86 16.90 -2.41 3.72
N PHE A 87 15.71 -1.93 4.10
CA PHE A 87 15.18 -2.08 5.45
C PHE A 87 14.96 -3.56 5.81
N HIS A 88 14.34 -4.33 4.92
CA HIS A 88 14.11 -5.75 5.12
C HIS A 88 15.43 -6.54 5.22
N GLY A 89 16.41 -6.26 4.35
CA GLY A 89 17.73 -6.90 4.37
C GLY A 89 18.50 -6.64 5.68
N ARG A 90 18.43 -5.42 6.23
CA ARG A 90 19.03 -5.11 7.55
C ARG A 90 18.41 -5.95 8.66
N HIS A 91 17.10 -6.15 8.62
CA HIS A 91 16.42 -6.99 9.59
C HIS A 91 16.81 -8.47 9.46
N LEU A 92 16.91 -9.00 8.23
CA LEU A 92 17.36 -10.38 8.02
C LEU A 92 18.77 -10.60 8.57
N ALA A 93 19.69 -9.66 8.34
CA ALA A 93 21.05 -9.72 8.87
C ALA A 93 21.09 -9.68 10.41
N GLN A 94 20.27 -8.84 11.05
CA GLN A 94 20.17 -8.78 12.52
C GLN A 94 19.61 -10.06 13.14
N ARG A 95 18.77 -10.79 12.39
CA ARG A 95 18.20 -12.08 12.81
C ARG A 95 19.26 -13.19 12.85
N GLU A 96 20.19 -13.19 11.91
CA GLU A 96 21.29 -14.17 11.85
C GLU A 96 22.31 -13.94 12.98
N ASP A 97 22.53 -12.70 13.39
CA ASP A 97 23.43 -12.33 14.49
C ASP A 97 22.81 -12.50 15.90
N GLY A 98 21.63 -13.12 16.02
CA GLY A 98 20.98 -13.35 17.31
C GLY A 98 20.43 -12.09 17.98
N GLY A 99 20.20 -11.01 17.21
CA GLY A 99 19.63 -9.75 17.69
C GLY A 99 18.18 -9.87 18.15
N GLU A 100 17.82 -9.09 19.19
CA GLU A 100 16.50 -9.06 19.79
C GLU A 100 15.40 -8.49 18.87
N ALA A 101 14.20 -9.07 19.04
CA ALA A 101 12.84 -8.59 18.77
C ALA A 101 12.55 -7.77 17.50
N PHE A 102 11.56 -8.27 16.74
CA PHE A 102 10.90 -7.57 15.64
C PHE A 102 10.62 -6.08 15.97
N PRO A 103 11.06 -5.11 15.16
CA PRO A 103 10.78 -3.69 15.39
C PRO A 103 9.31 -3.41 15.09
N PHE A 104 8.44 -3.72 16.04
CA PHE A 104 7.01 -3.45 15.90
C PHE A 104 6.80 -1.94 16.07
N GLN A 105 6.19 -1.30 15.06
CA GLN A 105 5.71 0.09 15.13
C GLN A 105 6.78 1.20 15.32
N CYS A 106 8.03 0.98 14.92
CA CYS A 106 9.12 1.97 15.11
C CYS A 106 9.75 2.49 13.80
N ALA A 107 9.33 1.98 12.63
CA ALA A 107 10.00 2.31 11.37
C ALA A 107 9.57 3.68 10.84
N ARG A 108 10.45 4.67 11.00
CA ARG A 108 10.31 5.99 10.37
C ARG A 108 11.39 6.15 9.32
N GLU A 109 10.96 6.17 8.06
CA GLU A 109 11.83 6.43 6.92
C GLU A 109 11.33 7.70 6.22
N PRO A 110 11.89 8.88 6.56
CA PRO A 110 11.37 10.16 6.12
C PRO A 110 11.36 10.32 4.60
N GLN A 111 12.34 9.74 3.89
CA GLN A 111 12.38 9.80 2.44
C GLN A 111 11.27 8.93 1.82
N LEU A 112 11.03 7.74 2.37
CA LEU A 112 9.92 6.88 1.93
C LEU A 112 8.57 7.58 2.11
N HIS A 113 8.40 8.27 3.23
CA HIS A 113 7.20 9.07 3.49
C HIS A 113 7.01 10.17 2.45
N CYS A 114 8.07 10.94 2.12
CA CYS A 114 8.02 11.96 1.08
C CYS A 114 7.63 11.39 -0.29
N ILE A 115 8.17 10.21 -0.65
CA ILE A 115 7.79 9.52 -1.89
C ILE A 115 6.31 9.15 -1.87
N PHE A 116 5.81 8.57 -0.79
CA PHE A 116 4.40 8.18 -0.71
C PHE A 116 3.45 9.38 -0.63
N GLN A 117 3.87 10.53 -0.11
CA GLN A 117 3.11 11.78 -0.23
C GLN A 117 2.91 12.15 -1.71
N ILE A 118 3.98 12.11 -2.52
CA ILE A 118 3.89 12.37 -3.96
C ILE A 118 2.95 11.37 -4.65
N VAL A 119 3.10 10.07 -4.34
CA VAL A 119 2.25 9.02 -4.90
C VAL A 119 0.79 9.24 -4.53
N TYR A 120 0.50 9.62 -3.28
CA TYR A 120 -0.85 9.95 -2.86
C TYR A 120 -1.42 11.14 -3.65
N GLN A 121 -0.63 12.19 -3.89
CA GLN A 121 -1.08 13.34 -4.69
C GLN A 121 -1.39 12.95 -6.13
N LEU A 122 -0.56 12.12 -6.75
CA LEU A 122 -0.84 11.56 -8.07
C LEU A 122 -2.14 10.73 -8.07
N CYS A 123 -2.35 9.92 -7.04
CA CYS A 123 -3.58 9.15 -6.87
C CYS A 123 -4.81 10.04 -6.71
N ARG A 124 -4.68 11.17 -6.00
CA ARG A 124 -5.75 12.14 -5.77
C ARG A 124 -6.15 12.86 -7.06
N CYS A 125 -5.18 13.22 -7.91
CA CYS A 125 -5.47 13.92 -9.16
C CYS A 125 -5.97 13.00 -10.27
N ARG A 126 -5.30 11.86 -10.52
CA ARG A 126 -5.64 10.99 -11.65
C ARG A 126 -6.52 9.79 -11.31
N GLY A 127 -6.49 9.37 -10.06
CA GLY A 127 -7.15 8.17 -9.55
C GLY A 127 -6.16 7.04 -9.25
N GLN A 128 -6.38 6.40 -8.10
CA GLN A 128 -5.58 5.30 -7.56
C GLN A 128 -5.25 4.23 -8.60
N LYS A 129 -6.23 3.72 -9.37
CA LYS A 129 -6.02 2.61 -10.31
C LYS A 129 -5.02 2.94 -11.41
N CYS A 130 -5.01 4.18 -11.87
CA CYS A 130 -4.13 4.63 -12.95
C CYS A 130 -2.69 4.78 -12.47
N VAL A 131 -2.48 5.11 -11.19
CA VAL A 131 -1.16 5.24 -10.58
C VAL A 131 -0.64 3.88 -10.11
N ALA A 132 -1.50 3.06 -9.49
CA ALA A 132 -1.11 1.80 -8.87
C ALA A 132 -0.50 0.78 -9.85
N LYS A 133 -0.89 0.83 -11.13
CA LYS A 133 -0.32 -0.04 -12.17
C LYS A 133 1.18 0.15 -12.37
N PHE A 134 1.74 1.28 -11.95
CA PHE A 134 3.17 1.60 -12.10
C PHE A 134 4.02 1.16 -10.89
N PHE A 135 3.43 0.61 -9.84
CA PHE A 135 4.20 -0.09 -8.81
C PHE A 135 4.90 -1.31 -9.39
N SER A 136 5.95 -1.79 -8.72
CA SER A 136 6.58 -3.05 -9.10
C SER A 136 5.58 -4.20 -8.91
N HIS A 137 5.65 -5.18 -9.81
CA HIS A 137 4.88 -6.43 -9.75
C HIS A 137 5.79 -7.62 -9.45
N GLU A 138 6.95 -7.35 -8.85
CA GLU A 138 7.93 -8.38 -8.53
C GLU A 138 7.53 -9.10 -7.24
N VAL A 139 7.49 -10.43 -7.31
CA VAL A 139 7.11 -11.28 -6.18
C VAL A 139 8.05 -11.12 -4.99
N SER A 140 9.32 -10.83 -5.26
CA SER A 140 10.35 -10.56 -4.24
C SER A 140 10.06 -9.32 -3.39
N ASP A 141 9.15 -8.44 -3.81
CA ASP A 141 8.77 -7.24 -3.05
C ASP A 141 7.63 -7.50 -2.06
N LEU A 142 6.96 -8.65 -2.14
CA LEU A 142 5.79 -8.96 -1.31
C LEU A 142 6.13 -8.96 0.18
N GLU A 143 7.10 -9.76 0.58
CA GLU A 143 7.51 -9.90 1.98
C GLU A 143 8.16 -8.60 2.51
N PRO A 144 9.11 -7.95 1.79
CA PRO A 144 9.63 -6.65 2.21
C PRO A 144 8.57 -5.56 2.40
N THR A 145 7.60 -5.44 1.49
CA THR A 145 6.52 -4.45 1.59
C THR A 145 5.58 -4.76 2.75
N LEU A 146 5.23 -6.03 2.97
CA LEU A 146 4.44 -6.45 4.12
C LEU A 146 5.16 -6.15 5.43
N PHE A 147 6.45 -6.49 5.51
CA PHE A 147 7.29 -6.24 6.68
C PHE A 147 7.39 -4.74 6.99
N MET A 148 7.62 -3.92 5.96
CA MET A 148 7.63 -2.46 6.11
C MET A 148 6.28 -1.95 6.66
N LEU A 149 5.16 -2.45 6.15
CA LEU A 149 3.83 -2.08 6.63
C LEU A 149 3.58 -2.48 8.10
N GLN A 150 4.01 -3.69 8.50
CA GLN A 150 3.92 -4.16 9.90
C GLN A 150 4.77 -3.33 10.86
N SER A 151 5.88 -2.78 10.37
CA SER A 151 6.80 -1.96 11.17
C SER A 151 6.35 -0.50 11.34
N GLN A 152 5.28 -0.07 10.66
CA GLN A 152 4.72 1.28 10.80
C GLN A 152 3.93 1.44 12.10
N ASP A 153 4.05 2.59 12.76
CA ASP A 153 3.16 2.95 13.87
C ASP A 153 1.77 3.32 13.35
N ARG A 154 0.76 2.59 13.81
CA ARG A 154 -0.65 2.83 13.45
C ARG A 154 -1.23 4.09 14.12
N HIS A 155 -0.72 4.46 15.29
CA HIS A 155 -1.20 5.62 16.05
C HIS A 155 -0.50 6.92 15.61
N ASP A 156 0.50 6.81 14.73
CA ASP A 156 1.15 7.97 14.13
C ASP A 156 0.31 8.53 12.98
N HIS A 157 -0.51 9.53 13.29
CA HIS A 157 -1.38 10.20 12.34
C HIS A 157 -0.62 10.98 11.25
N GLY A 158 0.70 11.17 11.38
CA GLY A 158 1.52 11.87 10.39
C GLY A 158 2.04 10.98 9.26
N SER A 159 2.00 9.65 9.40
CA SER A 159 2.60 8.69 8.45
C SER A 159 1.56 7.95 7.60
N TRP A 160 0.31 8.44 7.56
CA TRP A 160 -0.79 7.73 6.90
C TRP A 160 -0.59 7.60 5.39
N GLU A 161 0.11 8.53 4.72
CA GLU A 161 0.45 8.43 3.30
C GLU A 161 1.35 7.23 3.02
N THR A 162 2.32 6.96 3.91
CA THR A 162 3.20 5.79 3.83
C THR A 162 2.37 4.51 3.92
N ARG A 163 1.46 4.44 4.90
CA ARG A 163 0.58 3.28 5.10
C ARG A 163 -0.35 3.07 3.91
N TYR A 164 -0.95 4.15 3.40
CA TYR A 164 -1.78 4.14 2.19
C TYR A 164 -1.00 3.61 0.99
N GLY A 165 0.21 4.14 0.75
CA GLY A 165 1.05 3.75 -0.38
C GLY A 165 1.52 2.29 -0.31
N LEU A 166 1.89 1.81 0.88
CA LEU A 166 2.26 0.42 1.12
C LEU A 166 1.08 -0.54 0.91
N LEU A 167 -0.12 -0.21 1.42
CA LEU A 167 -1.34 -0.98 1.18
C LEU A 167 -1.69 -1.02 -0.32
N LEU A 168 -1.50 0.10 -1.02
CA LEU A 168 -1.73 0.18 -2.45
C LEU A 168 -0.75 -0.70 -3.23
N TRP A 169 0.53 -0.65 -2.90
CA TRP A 169 1.53 -1.51 -3.51
C TRP A 169 1.24 -2.98 -3.23
N LEU A 170 0.94 -3.33 -1.98
CA LEU A 170 0.56 -4.67 -1.57
C LEU A 170 -0.66 -5.19 -2.37
N SER A 171 -1.65 -4.32 -2.63
CA SER A 171 -2.83 -4.67 -3.44
C SER A 171 -2.53 -5.07 -4.89
N MET A 172 -1.39 -4.61 -5.44
CA MET A 172 -0.90 -5.00 -6.75
C MET A 172 -0.12 -6.31 -6.67
N LEU A 173 0.74 -6.46 -5.66
CA LEU A 173 1.57 -7.66 -5.47
C LEU A 173 0.73 -8.92 -5.25
N VAL A 174 -0.36 -8.83 -4.47
CA VAL A 174 -1.24 -9.99 -4.19
C VAL A 174 -2.03 -10.48 -5.41
N MET A 175 -2.18 -9.67 -6.46
CA MET A 175 -2.89 -10.06 -7.70
C MET A 175 -2.02 -10.82 -8.71
N VAL A 176 -0.68 -10.80 -8.55
CA VAL A 176 0.20 -11.47 -9.51
C VAL A 176 0.03 -12.99 -9.35
N PRO A 177 -0.10 -13.76 -10.46
CA PRO A 177 -0.36 -15.20 -10.42
C PRO A 177 0.91 -15.97 -10.02
N PHE A 178 1.20 -16.01 -8.73
CA PHE A 178 2.23 -16.84 -8.13
C PHE A 178 1.67 -17.54 -6.89
N ASP A 179 2.22 -18.70 -6.55
CA ASP A 179 1.80 -19.43 -5.36
C ASP A 179 2.37 -18.74 -4.10
N ILE A 180 1.52 -18.03 -3.33
CA ILE A 180 1.94 -17.32 -2.11
C ILE A 180 2.50 -18.30 -1.07
N TYR A 181 2.06 -19.55 -1.08
CA TYR A 181 2.53 -20.56 -0.14
C TYR A 181 4.01 -20.92 -0.37
N THR A 182 4.55 -20.68 -1.56
CA THR A 182 5.96 -20.96 -1.90
C THR A 182 6.93 -19.87 -1.46
N ILE A 183 6.43 -18.67 -1.13
CA ILE A 183 7.25 -17.49 -0.80
C ILE A 183 7.28 -17.22 0.70
N ASP A 184 6.47 -17.95 1.47
CA ASP A 184 6.41 -17.78 2.91
C ASP A 184 7.73 -18.24 3.57
N SER A 185 8.63 -17.28 3.81
CA SER A 185 9.91 -17.50 4.48
C SER A 185 9.76 -18.08 5.89
N SER A 186 8.56 -18.00 6.49
CA SER A 186 8.26 -18.67 7.77
C SER A 186 8.12 -20.19 7.65
N VAL A 187 7.92 -20.71 6.43
CA VAL A 187 7.84 -22.15 6.12
C VAL A 187 9.25 -22.74 5.87
N GLY A 188 10.22 -21.93 5.47
CA GLY A 188 11.61 -22.34 5.23
C GLY A 188 12.52 -22.40 6.48
N GLY A 189 12.05 -21.87 7.62
CA GLY A 189 12.78 -21.86 8.90
C GLY A 189 12.46 -23.04 9.83
N GLY A 190 11.90 -24.13 9.28
CA GLY A 190 11.62 -25.34 10.02
C GLY A 190 12.85 -26.24 10.07
N ASP A 191 13.54 -26.25 11.22
CA ASP A 191 14.29 -27.42 11.64
C ASP A 191 13.47 -28.69 11.34
N LEU A 192 14.17 -29.72 10.86
CA LEU A 192 13.66 -31.04 10.52
C LEU A 192 12.89 -31.67 11.70
N VAL A 193 11.61 -31.31 11.87
CA VAL A 193 10.68 -32.03 12.74
C VAL A 193 9.91 -33.02 11.86
N PRO A 194 10.01 -34.33 12.11
CA PRO A 194 9.40 -35.35 11.26
C PRO A 194 7.87 -35.25 11.27
N ALA A 195 7.29 -35.55 10.10
CA ALA A 195 5.89 -35.41 9.72
C ALA A 195 4.89 -36.29 10.51
N SER A 196 4.82 -36.14 11.82
CA SER A 196 3.84 -36.84 12.65
C SER A 196 3.48 -36.08 13.93
N SER A 197 2.97 -34.86 13.79
CA SER A 197 2.08 -34.25 14.77
C SER A 197 1.53 -32.95 14.19
N SER A 198 0.21 -32.84 14.13
CA SER A 198 -0.51 -31.61 13.78
C SER A 198 0.09 -30.42 14.55
N PRO A 199 0.43 -29.31 13.88
CA PRO A 199 1.00 -28.16 14.56
C PRO A 199 -0.05 -27.51 15.50
N PRO A 200 0.37 -26.96 16.64
CA PRO A 200 -0.52 -26.22 17.54
C PRO A 200 -1.02 -24.93 16.86
N PRO A 201 -2.21 -24.41 17.24
CA PRO A 201 -2.73 -23.17 16.67
C PRO A 201 -1.94 -21.99 17.26
N GLY A 202 -0.94 -21.48 16.53
CA GLY A 202 -0.17 -20.31 16.96
C GLY A 202 1.28 -20.22 16.52
N SER A 203 1.78 -21.13 15.68
CA SER A 203 3.16 -21.11 15.19
C SER A 203 3.16 -20.80 13.69
N SER A 204 3.69 -19.61 13.35
CA SER A 204 3.74 -18.97 12.02
C SER A 204 2.38 -18.74 11.33
N ALA A 205 1.77 -17.57 11.59
CA ALA A 205 0.69 -17.09 10.74
C ALA A 205 1.23 -16.95 9.31
N SER A 206 0.60 -17.66 8.36
CA SER A 206 1.01 -17.61 6.96
C SER A 206 1.04 -16.17 6.46
N LEU A 207 1.87 -15.88 5.44
CA LEU A 207 1.96 -14.55 4.84
C LEU A 207 0.57 -13.99 4.47
N VAL A 208 -0.33 -14.86 3.99
CA VAL A 208 -1.74 -14.54 3.73
C VAL A 208 -2.48 -14.13 5.00
N SER A 209 -2.39 -14.93 6.07
CA SER A 209 -3.05 -14.60 7.34
C SER A 209 -2.55 -13.26 7.89
N SER A 210 -1.27 -12.97 7.74
CA SER A 210 -0.68 -11.68 8.14
C SER A 210 -1.27 -10.51 7.34
N ILE A 211 -1.40 -10.65 6.01
CA ILE A 211 -2.01 -9.64 5.15
C ILE A 211 -3.49 -9.43 5.53
N VAL A 212 -4.25 -10.50 5.75
CA VAL A 212 -5.66 -10.42 6.14
C VAL A 212 -5.83 -9.69 7.47
N THR A 213 -5.03 -10.04 8.49
CA THR A 213 -5.07 -9.40 9.81
C THR A 213 -4.79 -7.90 9.69
N ILE A 214 -3.71 -7.52 8.99
CA ILE A 214 -3.34 -6.10 8.83
C ILE A 214 -4.41 -5.34 8.06
N CYS A 215 -4.91 -5.88 6.94
CA CYS A 215 -5.96 -5.21 6.17
C CYS A 215 -7.21 -5.01 7.03
N ARG A 216 -7.60 -6.00 7.84
CA ARG A 216 -8.73 -5.90 8.78
C ARG A 216 -8.52 -4.81 9.81
N ASP A 217 -7.34 -4.71 10.40
CA ASP A 217 -7.02 -3.65 11.35
C ASP A 217 -7.17 -2.26 10.69
N PHE A 218 -6.69 -2.11 9.46
CA PHE A 218 -6.85 -0.87 8.69
C PHE A 218 -8.28 -0.60 8.20
N LEU A 219 -9.20 -1.58 8.20
CA LEU A 219 -10.61 -1.31 7.88
C LEU A 219 -11.29 -0.42 8.93
N ARG A 220 -10.73 -0.36 10.15
CA ARG A 220 -11.24 0.45 11.26
C ARG A 220 -10.76 1.90 11.21
N ASP A 221 -9.77 2.19 10.39
CA ASP A 221 -9.21 3.53 10.26
C ASP A 221 -10.21 4.49 9.59
N SER A 222 -10.14 5.76 9.98
CA SER A 222 -10.80 6.83 9.24
C SER A 222 -9.91 7.31 8.09
N GLY A 223 -10.42 7.30 6.86
CA GLY A 223 -9.80 7.99 5.73
C GLY A 223 -9.24 7.07 4.63
N PRO A 224 -8.27 7.54 3.84
CA PRO A 224 -7.80 6.85 2.64
C PRO A 224 -7.15 5.49 2.89
N THR A 225 -6.55 5.28 4.06
CA THR A 225 -5.89 4.00 4.44
C THR A 225 -6.90 2.86 4.46
N ARG A 226 -8.11 3.08 4.97
CA ARG A 226 -9.21 2.12 4.94
C ARG A 226 -9.61 1.72 3.53
N ASP A 227 -9.71 2.70 2.62
CA ASP A 227 -10.10 2.45 1.23
C ASP A 227 -9.01 1.61 0.51
N ALA A 228 -7.73 1.90 0.76
CA ALA A 228 -6.62 1.10 0.25
C ALA A 228 -6.59 -0.32 0.84
N ALA A 229 -6.86 -0.47 2.15
CA ALA A 229 -6.95 -1.76 2.81
C ALA A 229 -8.11 -2.61 2.26
N ALA A 230 -9.28 -2.00 2.04
CA ALA A 230 -10.42 -2.67 1.43
C ALA A 230 -10.10 -3.18 0.02
N ILE A 231 -9.35 -2.40 -0.77
CA ILE A 231 -8.93 -2.79 -2.12
C ILE A 231 -7.89 -3.91 -2.08
N CYS A 232 -6.93 -3.85 -1.15
CA CYS A 232 -5.92 -4.88 -0.93
C CYS A 232 -6.57 -6.21 -0.51
N LEU A 233 -7.47 -6.16 0.48
CA LEU A 233 -8.21 -7.33 0.94
C LEU A 233 -9.08 -7.89 -0.18
N ALA A 234 -9.82 -7.06 -0.91
CA ALA A 234 -10.61 -7.52 -2.05
C ALA A 234 -9.74 -8.18 -3.14
N SER A 235 -8.57 -7.60 -3.47
CA SER A 235 -7.62 -8.21 -4.42
C SER A 235 -7.17 -9.61 -3.98
N LEU A 236 -6.93 -9.82 -2.69
CA LEU A 236 -6.53 -11.10 -2.13
C LEU A 236 -7.69 -12.12 -2.13
N LEU A 237 -8.91 -11.67 -1.79
CA LEU A 237 -10.10 -12.51 -1.70
C LEU A 237 -10.62 -12.96 -3.08
N THR A 238 -10.43 -12.16 -4.13
CA THR A 238 -10.83 -12.48 -5.51
C THR A 238 -9.73 -13.18 -6.31
N ARG A 239 -8.80 -13.86 -5.62
CA ARG A 239 -7.70 -14.57 -6.26
C ARG A 239 -8.08 -16.03 -6.52
N PRO A 240 -7.84 -16.58 -7.72
CA PRO A 240 -8.32 -17.91 -8.11
C PRO A 240 -7.96 -19.05 -7.15
N ASP A 241 -6.80 -18.96 -6.48
CA ASP A 241 -6.31 -20.01 -5.58
C ASP A 241 -6.84 -19.90 -4.14
N MET A 242 -7.41 -18.76 -3.75
CA MET A 242 -7.81 -18.45 -2.36
C MET A 242 -9.32 -18.23 -2.19
N GLU A 243 -10.05 -18.18 -3.30
CA GLU A 243 -11.42 -17.69 -3.43
C GLU A 243 -12.48 -18.45 -2.62
N THR A 244 -12.20 -19.65 -2.08
CA THR A 244 -13.24 -20.45 -1.41
C THR A 244 -13.14 -20.43 0.11
N VAL A 245 -11.94 -20.56 0.68
CA VAL A 245 -11.76 -20.62 2.14
C VAL A 245 -11.72 -19.22 2.75
N THR A 246 -10.79 -18.38 2.31
CA THR A 246 -10.59 -17.04 2.88
C THR A 246 -11.76 -16.10 2.57
N LEU A 247 -12.41 -16.26 1.41
CA LEU A 247 -13.63 -15.53 1.09
C LEU A 247 -14.79 -15.90 2.03
N LYS A 248 -15.00 -17.20 2.28
CA LYS A 248 -16.07 -17.66 3.18
C LYS A 248 -15.84 -17.17 4.61
N GLU A 249 -14.60 -17.23 5.09
CA GLU A 249 -14.23 -16.66 6.40
C GLU A 249 -14.49 -15.15 6.47
N PHE A 250 -14.20 -14.42 5.40
CA PHE A 250 -14.48 -12.99 5.35
C PHE A 250 -15.98 -12.69 5.30
N LEU A 251 -16.79 -13.47 4.56
CA LEU A 251 -18.24 -13.29 4.51
C LEU A 251 -18.90 -13.56 5.87
N GLY A 252 -18.48 -14.61 6.58
CA GLY A 252 -18.97 -14.88 7.95
C GLY A 252 -18.63 -13.76 8.92
N LEU A 253 -17.41 -13.21 8.83
CA LEU A 253 -17.01 -12.02 9.61
C LEU A 253 -17.84 -10.79 9.22
N ALA A 254 -18.09 -10.57 7.94
CA ALA A 254 -18.93 -9.46 7.49
C ALA A 254 -20.35 -9.58 8.02
N GLU A 255 -20.94 -10.79 8.02
CA GLU A 255 -22.25 -11.05 8.61
C GLU A 255 -22.27 -10.75 10.10
N GLU A 256 -21.25 -11.17 10.84
CA GLU A 256 -21.11 -10.91 12.28
C GLU A 256 -21.05 -9.39 12.56
N ILE A 257 -20.18 -8.66 11.86
CA ILE A 257 -20.01 -7.21 12.04
C ILE A 257 -21.30 -6.46 11.68
N LEU A 258 -21.99 -6.87 10.62
CA LEU A 258 -23.22 -6.21 10.16
C LEU A 258 -24.45 -6.57 11.01
N SER A 259 -24.44 -7.71 11.70
CA SER A 259 -25.54 -8.17 12.55
C SER A 259 -25.50 -7.63 13.97
N GLN A 260 -24.39 -7.03 14.40
CA GLN A 260 -24.27 -6.45 15.73
C GLN A 260 -25.02 -5.10 15.81
N PRO A 261 -26.05 -4.96 16.67
CA PRO A 261 -26.74 -3.69 16.86
C PRO A 261 -25.82 -2.70 17.58
N GLY A 262 -25.48 -1.60 16.90
CA GLY A 262 -24.51 -0.61 17.38
C GLY A 262 -24.84 -0.08 18.77
N ALA A 263 -24.03 -0.47 19.76
CA ALA A 263 -24.09 0.12 21.09
C ALA A 263 -23.55 1.55 21.03
N MET A 264 -24.34 2.53 21.51
CA MET A 264 -24.12 3.98 21.38
C MET A 264 -22.75 4.53 21.84
N GLN A 265 -21.89 3.73 22.48
CA GLN A 265 -20.61 4.18 23.05
C GLN A 265 -19.40 4.03 22.10
N GLU A 266 -19.47 3.14 21.09
CA GLU A 266 -18.39 2.85 20.12
C GLU A 266 -18.77 3.21 18.68
N ALA A 267 -19.81 4.02 18.51
CA ALA A 267 -20.43 4.28 17.21
C ALA A 267 -19.42 4.78 16.15
N GLY A 268 -18.41 5.58 16.51
CA GLY A 268 -17.43 6.11 15.54
C GLY A 268 -16.59 5.03 14.87
N THR A 269 -15.89 4.20 15.65
CA THR A 269 -15.01 3.13 15.12
C THR A 269 -15.82 2.04 14.45
N GLN A 270 -16.98 1.69 14.99
CA GLN A 270 -17.89 0.71 14.38
C GLN A 270 -18.42 1.19 13.02
N ILE A 271 -18.73 2.49 12.86
CA ILE A 271 -19.14 3.04 11.56
C ILE A 271 -18.01 2.89 10.52
N PHE A 272 -16.76 3.15 10.91
CA PHE A 272 -15.63 3.02 9.99
C PHE A 272 -15.37 1.56 9.60
N GLU A 273 -15.44 0.64 10.56
CA GLU A 273 -15.31 -0.80 10.33
C GLU A 273 -16.41 -1.33 9.40
N VAL A 274 -17.67 -0.99 9.67
CA VAL A 274 -18.81 -1.34 8.80
C VAL A 274 -18.62 -0.77 7.40
N THR A 275 -18.21 0.49 7.29
CA THR A 275 -17.93 1.11 5.98
C THR A 275 -16.80 0.39 5.24
N GLY A 276 -15.71 0.05 5.92
CA GLY A 276 -14.58 -0.68 5.36
C GLY A 276 -14.95 -2.08 4.87
N VAL A 277 -15.74 -2.81 5.66
CA VAL A 277 -16.28 -4.12 5.29
C VAL A 277 -17.18 -4.01 4.06
N LEU A 278 -18.13 -3.08 4.04
CA LEU A 278 -19.03 -2.88 2.91
C LEU A 278 -18.27 -2.48 1.63
N MET A 279 -17.25 -1.62 1.73
CA MET A 279 -16.39 -1.27 0.59
C MET A 279 -15.59 -2.46 0.08
N THR A 280 -15.10 -3.31 0.99
CA THR A 280 -14.40 -4.55 0.63
C THR A 280 -15.34 -5.48 -0.13
N LEU A 281 -16.56 -5.69 0.37
CA LEU A 281 -17.58 -6.48 -0.31
C LEU A 281 -17.91 -5.92 -1.69
N ALA A 282 -18.14 -4.61 -1.80
CA ALA A 282 -18.39 -3.95 -3.08
C ALA A 282 -17.22 -4.13 -4.06
N ALA A 283 -15.98 -4.06 -3.59
CA ALA A 283 -14.79 -4.29 -4.40
C ALA A 283 -14.64 -5.77 -4.82
N VAL A 284 -14.98 -6.71 -3.94
CA VAL A 284 -15.04 -8.15 -4.23
C VAL A 284 -16.09 -8.42 -5.31
N PHE A 285 -17.31 -7.90 -5.19
CA PHE A 285 -18.36 -8.06 -6.21
C PHE A 285 -17.99 -7.41 -7.56
N LYS A 286 -17.20 -6.34 -7.54
CA LYS A 286 -16.75 -5.65 -8.75
C LYS A 286 -15.62 -6.39 -9.48
N LYS A 287 -14.75 -7.09 -8.75
CA LYS A 287 -13.57 -7.79 -9.30
C LYS A 287 -13.79 -9.28 -9.52
N GLY A 288 -14.56 -9.93 -8.64
CA GLY A 288 -14.75 -11.38 -8.62
C GLY A 288 -15.64 -11.88 -9.75
N HIS A 289 -15.35 -13.09 -10.23
CA HIS A 289 -16.18 -13.75 -11.24
C HIS A 289 -17.51 -14.21 -10.64
N ARG A 290 -18.62 -13.86 -11.32
CA ARG A 290 -19.99 -14.15 -10.86
C ARG A 290 -20.22 -15.61 -10.51
N ASP A 291 -19.72 -16.53 -11.34
CA ASP A 291 -19.92 -17.98 -11.17
C ASP A 291 -19.26 -18.52 -9.90
N ARG A 292 -18.19 -17.85 -9.45
CA ARG A 292 -17.41 -18.27 -8.27
C ARG A 292 -17.94 -17.66 -6.99
N LEU A 293 -18.42 -16.42 -7.05
CA LEU A 293 -19.12 -15.79 -5.93
C LEU A 293 -20.42 -16.52 -5.59
N LEU A 294 -21.13 -17.04 -6.61
CA LEU A 294 -22.33 -17.86 -6.42
C LEU A 294 -22.06 -19.23 -5.80
N ALA A 295 -20.85 -19.76 -5.91
CA ALA A 295 -20.49 -21.05 -5.32
C ALA A 295 -20.19 -20.97 -3.82
N VAL A 296 -19.95 -19.76 -3.30
CA VAL A 296 -19.61 -19.50 -1.89
C VAL A 296 -20.81 -18.91 -1.11
N ALA A 297 -21.78 -18.30 -1.81
CA ALA A 297 -23.06 -17.83 -1.26
C ALA A 297 -24.02 -18.98 -0.93
#